data_AF-A0A135L573-F1
#
_entry.id   AF-A0A135L573-F1
#
_cell.length_a   1.000
_cell.length_b   1.000
_cell.length_c   1.000
_cell.angle_alpha   90.00
_cell.angle_beta   90.00
_cell.angle_gamma   90.00
#
_symmetry.space_group_name_H-M   'P 1'
#
loop_
_entity.id
_entity.type
_entity.pdbx_description
1 polymer ?
#
loop_
_entity_poly.entity_id
_entity_poly.type
_entity_poly.pdbx_seq_one_letter_code
_entity_poly.pdbx_strand_id
1 'polypeptide(L)'
;MKWDSQVLMNWIETWNQQFQEQPKFQAQIIHEKSQKKSNYKSISRRDFLIVTKKQVKQQVGSFIFDSFKETSTKEKIPFQQKREVLVQFIQKITPDDKQVDIKLLEQLNIVYITAENSCTLCQRCSMICPTGALQIEKNTYQKSLLFNPIKCINCGICTTRCQHLKQQTHTKISYSDLEQIHTLITKKQDTCPSCGELKNEDQECCEDCHLVRKSREGLLQTLF
;
A
#
# COMPACT_ATOMS: atom_id res chain seq x y z
N MET A 1 -13.99 -39.86 -6.94
CA MET A 1 -15.16 -39.01 -7.24
C MET A 1 -14.96 -38.44 -8.64
N LYS A 2 -15.65 -38.95 -9.65
CA LYS A 2 -15.48 -38.50 -11.05
C LYS A 2 -16.25 -37.20 -11.24
N TRP A 3 -15.56 -36.14 -11.63
CA TRP A 3 -16.17 -34.88 -12.02
C TRP A 3 -16.86 -35.06 -13.37
N ASP A 4 -18.17 -34.92 -13.40
CA ASP A 4 -18.99 -34.98 -14.62
C ASP A 4 -19.41 -33.56 -15.01
N SER A 5 -18.93 -33.10 -16.17
CA SER A 5 -19.21 -31.75 -16.68
C SER A 5 -20.69 -31.55 -16.99
N GLN A 6 -21.46 -32.59 -17.28
CA GLN A 6 -22.90 -32.45 -17.53
C GLN A 6 -23.66 -32.03 -16.27
N VAL A 7 -23.27 -32.52 -15.10
CA VAL A 7 -23.91 -32.16 -13.82
C VAL A 7 -23.70 -30.67 -13.49
N LEU A 8 -22.55 -30.10 -13.88
CA LEU A 8 -22.22 -28.69 -13.71
C LEU A 8 -22.92 -27.75 -14.71
N MET A 9 -23.55 -28.26 -15.77
CA MET A 9 -24.26 -27.42 -16.74
C MET A 9 -25.77 -27.34 -16.45
N ASN A 10 -26.33 -28.31 -15.71
CA ASN A 10 -27.76 -28.30 -15.34
C ASN A 10 -28.17 -27.07 -14.52
N TRP A 11 -27.27 -26.50 -13.71
CA TRP A 11 -27.59 -25.28 -12.96
C TRP A 11 -27.69 -24.05 -13.89
N ILE A 12 -26.94 -24.02 -14.99
CA ILE A 12 -27.00 -22.93 -15.98
C ILE A 12 -28.32 -22.99 -16.76
N GLU A 13 -28.77 -24.19 -17.13
CA GLU A 13 -30.05 -24.38 -17.80
C GLU A 13 -31.24 -24.00 -16.90
N THR A 14 -31.22 -24.43 -15.64
CA THR A 14 -32.25 -24.04 -14.65
C THR A 14 -32.23 -22.54 -14.35
N TRP A 15 -31.05 -21.92 -14.26
CA TRP A 15 -30.90 -20.48 -14.11
C TRP A 15 -31.46 -19.71 -15.31
N ASN A 16 -31.16 -20.15 -16.53
CA ASN A 16 -31.66 -19.51 -17.75
C ASN A 16 -33.17 -19.65 -17.93
N GLN A 17 -33.78 -20.79 -17.56
CA GLN A 17 -35.24 -20.95 -17.56
C GLN A 17 -35.92 -19.96 -16.59
N GLN A 18 -35.35 -19.74 -15.41
CA GLN A 18 -35.88 -18.77 -14.43
C GLN A 18 -35.94 -17.33 -14.96
N PHE A 19 -35.07 -16.95 -15.90
CA PHE A 19 -35.05 -15.61 -16.48
C PHE A 19 -35.88 -15.47 -17.77
N GLN A 20 -36.41 -16.55 -18.34
CA GLN A 20 -37.31 -16.47 -19.50
C GLN A 20 -38.71 -15.95 -19.13
N GLU A 21 -39.14 -16.10 -17.87
CA GLU A 21 -40.48 -15.70 -17.40
C GLU A 21 -40.51 -14.35 -16.66
N GLN A 22 -39.37 -13.71 -16.41
CA GLN A 22 -39.33 -12.37 -15.82
C GLN A 22 -39.72 -11.29 -16.86
N PRO A 23 -40.40 -10.20 -16.47
CA PRO A 23 -40.75 -9.15 -17.42
C PRO A 23 -39.46 -8.59 -18.03
N LYS A 24 -39.31 -8.73 -19.35
CA LYS A 24 -38.21 -8.12 -20.10
C LYS A 24 -38.26 -6.62 -19.86
N PHE A 25 -37.36 -6.11 -19.01
CA PHE A 25 -37.23 -4.68 -18.79
C PHE A 25 -36.89 -4.03 -20.14
N GLN A 26 -37.85 -3.33 -20.73
CA GLN A 26 -37.61 -2.50 -21.91
C GLN A 26 -36.82 -1.26 -21.47
N ALA A 27 -35.49 -1.40 -21.43
CA ALA A 27 -34.61 -0.27 -21.28
C ALA A 27 -34.46 0.41 -22.65
N GLN A 28 -34.96 1.64 -22.78
CA GLN A 28 -34.63 2.48 -23.94
C GLN A 28 -33.18 2.97 -23.79
N ILE A 29 -32.34 2.60 -24.75
CA ILE A 29 -30.96 3.10 -24.82
C ILE A 29 -31.00 4.51 -25.39
N ILE A 30 -30.64 5.49 -24.56
CA ILE A 30 -30.56 6.90 -24.97
C ILE A 30 -29.19 7.12 -25.61
N HIS A 31 -29.17 7.30 -26.94
CA HIS A 31 -27.95 7.47 -27.71
C HIS A 31 -27.44 8.92 -27.73
N GLU A 32 -28.31 9.92 -27.56
CA GLU A 32 -27.94 11.34 -27.55
C GLU A 32 -27.91 11.94 -26.14
N LYS A 33 -26.83 12.65 -25.81
CA LYS A 33 -26.63 13.28 -24.49
C LYS A 33 -27.74 14.30 -24.14
N SER A 34 -28.28 15.01 -25.13
CA SER A 34 -29.35 16.01 -24.98
C SER A 34 -30.67 15.42 -24.48
N GLN A 35 -30.90 14.12 -24.71
CA GLN A 35 -32.11 13.41 -24.32
C GLN A 35 -32.05 12.87 -22.88
N LYS A 36 -30.91 13.00 -22.20
CA LYS A 36 -30.80 12.72 -20.75
C LYS A 36 -31.55 13.81 -19.97
N LYS A 37 -32.84 13.59 -19.67
CA LYS A 37 -33.56 14.38 -18.66
C LYS A 37 -33.05 13.99 -17.27
N SER A 38 -32.08 14.73 -16.75
CA SER A 38 -31.67 14.57 -15.36
C SER A 38 -32.62 15.35 -14.45
N ASN A 39 -33.64 14.68 -13.90
CA ASN A 39 -34.39 15.24 -12.78
C ASN A 39 -33.58 15.04 -11.49
N TYR A 40 -32.43 15.70 -11.38
CA TYR A 40 -31.79 15.86 -10.07
C TYR A 40 -32.57 16.92 -9.31
N LYS A 41 -33.51 16.50 -8.45
CA LYS A 41 -33.90 17.35 -7.32
C LYS A 41 -32.63 17.56 -6.49
N SER A 42 -32.13 18.79 -6.45
CA SER A 42 -31.03 19.15 -5.56
C SER A 42 -31.52 19.05 -4.12
N ILE A 43 -31.32 17.89 -3.49
CA ILE A 43 -31.60 17.71 -2.06
C ILE A 43 -30.58 18.58 -1.33
N SER A 44 -31.06 19.58 -0.59
CA SER A 44 -30.17 20.41 0.22
C SER A 44 -29.66 19.61 1.42
N ARG A 45 -28.49 19.98 1.96
CA ARG A 45 -27.94 19.36 3.18
C ARG A 45 -28.93 19.39 4.37
N ARG A 46 -29.89 20.32 4.36
CA ARG A 46 -30.95 20.42 5.37
C ARG A 46 -32.07 19.39 5.16
N ASP A 47 -32.41 19.08 3.92
CA ASP A 47 -33.42 18.07 3.56
C ASP A 47 -32.96 16.65 3.91
N PHE A 48 -31.66 16.37 3.76
CA PHE A 48 -31.07 15.10 4.16
C PHE A 48 -31.18 14.84 5.67
N LEU A 49 -31.05 15.89 6.48
CA LEU A 49 -31.15 15.80 7.94
C LEU A 49 -32.60 15.64 8.43
N ILE A 50 -33.59 16.14 7.68
CA ILE A 50 -35.01 16.00 8.01
C ILE A 50 -35.49 14.56 7.75
N VAL A 51 -35.05 13.92 6.66
CA VAL A 51 -35.34 12.49 6.40
C VAL A 51 -34.78 11.59 7.51
N THR A 52 -33.66 11.97 8.12
CA THR A 52 -33.08 11.22 9.25
C THR A 52 -33.71 11.49 10.62
N LYS A 53 -34.68 12.41 10.75
CA LYS A 53 -35.34 12.72 12.02
C LYS A 53 -36.86 12.74 11.88
N LYS A 54 -37.50 11.57 11.99
CA LYS A 54 -38.34 11.21 13.16
C LYS A 54 -39.25 9.99 13.01
N GLN A 55 -39.44 9.34 11.86
CA GLN A 55 -40.57 8.39 11.72
C GLN A 55 -40.33 7.05 11.01
N VAL A 56 -39.10 6.64 10.70
CA VAL A 56 -38.82 5.26 10.19
C VAL A 56 -38.28 4.33 11.29
N LYS A 57 -38.12 4.85 12.51
CA LYS A 57 -37.37 4.17 13.58
C LYS A 57 -38.14 3.11 14.37
N GLN A 58 -39.44 2.88 14.14
CA GLN A 58 -40.22 2.12 15.14
C GLN A 58 -40.88 0.80 14.71
N GLN A 59 -41.14 0.48 13.43
CA GLN A 59 -41.86 -0.77 13.14
C GLN A 59 -41.36 -1.67 12.00
N VAL A 60 -40.60 -1.17 11.03
CA VAL A 60 -40.07 -2.02 9.93
C VAL A 60 -38.54 -2.08 9.94
N GLY A 61 -37.89 -1.12 10.62
CA GLY A 61 -36.43 -1.05 10.71
C GLY A 61 -35.80 -2.24 11.42
N SER A 62 -36.41 -2.78 12.48
CA SER A 62 -35.83 -3.94 13.19
C SER A 62 -35.92 -5.22 12.37
N PHE A 63 -37.05 -5.51 11.71
CA PHE A 63 -37.18 -6.76 10.96
C PHE A 63 -36.32 -6.82 9.69
N ILE A 64 -36.08 -5.68 9.03
CA ILE A 64 -35.17 -5.64 7.87
C ILE A 64 -33.70 -5.55 8.34
N PHE A 65 -33.38 -4.80 9.40
CA PHE A 65 -31.97 -4.67 9.84
C PHE A 65 -31.47 -5.79 10.76
N ASP A 66 -32.34 -6.50 11.49
CA ASP A 66 -31.94 -7.66 12.32
C ASP A 66 -31.75 -8.93 11.47
N SER A 67 -32.37 -9.04 10.29
CA SER A 67 -31.99 -10.06 9.28
C SER A 67 -30.69 -9.74 8.54
N PHE A 68 -30.09 -8.56 8.76
CA PHE A 68 -28.71 -8.24 8.37
C PHE A 68 -27.73 -8.27 9.55
N LYS A 69 -28.05 -9.02 10.61
CA LYS A 69 -27.04 -9.57 11.53
C LYS A 69 -26.59 -10.96 11.09
N GLU A 70 -26.28 -11.10 9.81
CA GLU A 70 -25.06 -11.83 9.49
C GLU A 70 -23.91 -11.04 10.12
N THR A 71 -23.02 -11.73 10.83
CA THR A 71 -21.76 -11.20 11.36
C THR A 71 -21.11 -10.32 10.31
N SER A 72 -21.35 -9.02 10.40
CA SER A 72 -21.06 -8.18 9.27
C SER A 72 -19.56 -7.99 9.22
N THR A 73 -18.96 -8.35 8.10
CA THR A 73 -17.61 -7.98 7.66
C THR A 73 -17.42 -6.45 7.53
N LYS A 74 -18.21 -5.66 8.26
CA LYS A 74 -18.44 -4.21 8.13
C LYS A 74 -17.33 -3.32 8.66
N GLU A 75 -16.38 -3.85 9.41
CA GLU A 75 -15.05 -3.25 9.48
C GLU A 75 -14.15 -4.02 8.55
N LYS A 76 -14.28 -3.77 7.23
CA LYS A 76 -13.29 -4.25 6.27
C LYS A 76 -11.95 -3.67 6.71
N ILE A 77 -11.05 -4.53 7.17
CA ILE A 77 -9.66 -4.16 7.44
C ILE A 77 -9.18 -3.36 6.21
N PRO A 78 -8.72 -2.10 6.40
CA PRO A 78 -8.19 -1.28 5.33
C PRO A 78 -7.19 -2.11 4.52
N PHE A 79 -7.24 -2.01 3.20
CA PHE A 79 -6.38 -2.83 2.33
C PHE A 79 -4.91 -2.74 2.74
N GLN A 80 -4.48 -1.57 3.21
CA GLN A 80 -3.14 -1.26 3.71
C GLN A 80 -2.75 -2.07 4.96
N GLN A 81 -3.73 -2.48 5.78
CA GLN A 81 -3.53 -3.18 7.06
C GLN A 81 -3.76 -4.68 6.96
N LYS A 82 -4.28 -5.19 5.85
CA LYS A 82 -4.59 -6.63 5.70
C LYS A 82 -3.39 -7.53 5.94
N ARG A 83 -2.22 -7.12 5.45
CA ARG A 83 -0.98 -7.88 5.63
C ARG A 83 -0.49 -7.85 7.07
N GLU A 84 -0.61 -6.71 7.74
CA GLU A 84 -0.26 -6.55 9.16
C GLU A 84 -1.09 -7.49 10.03
N VAL A 85 -2.42 -7.47 9.86
CA VAL A 85 -3.35 -8.33 10.60
C VAL A 85 -3.09 -9.81 10.30
N LEU A 86 -2.77 -10.16 9.05
CA LEU A 86 -2.45 -11.53 8.67
C LEU A 86 -1.19 -12.04 9.37
N VAL A 87 -0.11 -11.25 9.41
CA VAL A 87 1.13 -11.61 10.10
C VAL A 87 0.89 -11.80 11.61
N GLN A 88 0.16 -10.87 12.24
CA GLN A 88 -0.23 -10.96 13.66
C GLN A 88 -1.07 -12.21 13.95
N PHE A 89 -2.00 -12.56 13.06
CA PHE A 89 -2.86 -13.72 13.22
C PHE A 89 -2.06 -15.02 13.13
N ILE A 90 -1.15 -15.13 12.17
CA ILE A 90 -0.29 -16.30 12.01
C ILE A 90 0.62 -16.47 13.22
N GLN A 91 1.19 -15.38 13.74
CA GLN A 91 2.01 -15.44 14.96
C GLN A 91 1.22 -15.97 16.17
N LYS A 92 -0.07 -15.63 16.30
CA LYS A 92 -0.93 -16.14 17.38
C LYS A 92 -1.25 -17.63 17.25
N ILE A 93 -1.39 -18.15 16.03
CA ILE A 93 -1.69 -19.58 15.79
C ILE A 93 -0.43 -20.44 15.91
N THR A 94 0.74 -19.85 15.68
CA THR A 94 2.04 -20.53 15.68
C THR A 94 2.96 -19.96 16.77
N PRO A 95 2.59 -20.06 18.06
CA PRO A 95 3.30 -19.38 19.15
C PRO A 95 4.70 -19.96 19.43
N ASP A 96 4.97 -21.22 19.06
CA ASP A 96 6.24 -21.91 19.34
C ASP A 96 7.27 -21.84 18.20
N ASP A 97 6.89 -21.36 17.01
CA ASP A 97 7.81 -21.18 15.89
C ASP A 97 8.37 -19.76 15.90
N LYS A 98 9.53 -19.60 16.55
CA LYS A 98 10.29 -18.34 16.57
C LYS A 98 10.70 -17.86 15.17
N GLN A 99 10.61 -18.74 14.16
CA GLN A 99 10.94 -18.46 12.77
C GLN A 99 9.71 -18.64 11.91
N VAL A 100 9.51 -17.72 10.97
CA VAL A 100 8.47 -17.83 9.96
C VAL A 100 8.88 -18.90 8.96
N ASP A 101 7.98 -19.83 8.65
CA ASP A 101 8.18 -20.81 7.58
C ASP A 101 8.53 -20.08 6.27
N ILE A 102 9.63 -20.50 5.63
CA ILE A 102 10.09 -19.95 4.35
C ILE A 102 8.98 -20.03 3.30
N LYS A 103 8.22 -21.14 3.29
CA LYS A 103 7.12 -21.33 2.35
C LYS A 103 6.01 -20.31 2.55
N LEU A 104 5.73 -19.94 3.80
CA LEU A 104 4.78 -18.90 4.12
C LEU A 104 5.29 -17.52 3.65
N LEU A 105 6.57 -17.22 3.87
CA LEU A 105 7.15 -15.96 3.40
C LEU A 105 7.06 -15.80 1.87
N GLU A 106 7.30 -16.88 1.13
CA GLU A 106 7.13 -16.94 -0.32
C GLU A 106 5.67 -16.72 -0.74
N GLN A 107 4.72 -17.40 -0.08
CA GLN A 107 3.28 -17.23 -0.34
C GLN A 107 2.78 -15.81 -0.06
N LEU A 108 3.35 -15.15 0.96
CA LEU A 108 3.02 -13.77 1.32
C LEU A 108 3.76 -12.74 0.46
N ASN A 109 4.69 -13.19 -0.41
CA ASN A 109 5.56 -12.37 -1.23
C ASN A 109 6.27 -11.28 -0.39
N ILE A 110 6.75 -11.69 0.79
CA ILE A 110 7.53 -10.83 1.68
C ILE A 110 8.96 -10.82 1.15
N VAL A 111 9.64 -9.68 1.21
CA VAL A 111 11.06 -9.60 0.86
C VAL A 111 11.77 -8.70 1.86
N TYR A 112 13.06 -8.94 2.03
CA TYR A 112 13.89 -8.08 2.84
C TYR A 112 14.83 -7.25 1.97
N ILE A 113 15.00 -5.98 2.33
CA ILE A 113 15.91 -5.07 1.64
C ILE A 113 17.09 -4.79 2.57
N THR A 114 18.29 -4.79 2.01
CA THR A 114 19.53 -4.41 2.71
C THR A 114 20.17 -3.23 1.99
N ALA A 115 20.90 -2.41 2.75
CA ALA A 115 21.67 -1.30 2.22
C ALA A 115 23.17 -1.58 2.36
N GLU A 116 23.94 -1.28 1.32
CA GLU A 116 25.39 -1.31 1.37
C GLU A 116 25.95 -0.09 2.13
N ASN A 117 27.15 -0.24 2.68
CA ASN A 117 27.88 0.86 3.36
C ASN A 117 28.14 2.07 2.45
N SER A 118 28.18 1.84 1.14
CA SER A 118 28.35 2.86 0.09
C SER A 118 27.10 3.74 -0.11
N CYS A 119 25.96 3.41 0.52
CA CYS A 119 24.74 4.22 0.45
C CYS A 119 24.97 5.64 1.01
N THR A 120 24.68 6.66 0.22
CA THR A 120 24.83 8.08 0.60
C THR A 120 23.59 8.68 1.26
N LEU A 121 22.54 7.87 1.49
CA LEU A 121 21.24 8.35 1.99
C LEU A 121 20.63 9.47 1.13
N CYS A 122 20.75 9.38 -0.20
CA CYS A 122 20.21 10.38 -1.14
C CYS A 122 18.67 10.51 -1.16
N GLN A 123 17.95 9.68 -0.40
CA GLN A 123 16.47 9.70 -0.22
C GLN A 123 15.66 9.32 -1.47
N ARG A 124 16.31 8.98 -2.59
CA ARG A 124 15.58 8.65 -3.83
C ARG A 124 14.74 7.40 -3.69
N CYS A 125 15.24 6.38 -2.98
CA CYS A 125 14.54 5.12 -2.74
C CYS A 125 13.29 5.29 -1.87
N SER A 126 13.31 6.19 -0.89
CA SER A 126 12.12 6.48 -0.07
C SER A 126 11.07 7.27 -0.85
N MET A 127 11.49 8.20 -1.72
CA MET A 127 10.57 8.99 -2.55
C MET A 127 9.84 8.16 -3.61
N ILE A 128 10.52 7.18 -4.20
CA ILE A 128 9.92 6.32 -5.25
C ILE A 128 9.14 5.13 -4.66
N CYS A 129 9.16 4.91 -3.34
CA CYS A 129 8.47 3.79 -2.72
C CYS A 129 6.96 4.05 -2.65
N PRO A 130 6.12 3.35 -3.44
CA PRO A 130 4.69 3.68 -3.55
C PRO A 130 3.90 3.42 -2.27
N THR A 131 4.40 2.53 -1.40
CA THR A 131 3.72 2.14 -0.15
C THR A 131 4.33 2.78 1.09
N GLY A 132 5.42 3.56 0.93
CA GLY A 132 6.17 4.09 2.06
C GLY A 132 6.85 3.01 2.92
N ALA A 133 7.19 1.86 2.33
CA ALA A 133 7.99 0.82 2.98
C ALA A 133 9.43 1.27 3.26
N LEU A 134 9.98 2.18 2.46
CA LEU A 134 11.26 2.82 2.70
C LEU A 134 11.04 4.27 3.13
N GLN A 135 11.60 4.67 4.27
CA GLN A 135 11.46 6.02 4.81
C GLN A 135 12.81 6.56 5.27
N ILE A 136 12.95 7.88 5.24
CA ILE A 136 14.13 8.54 5.77
C ILE A 136 13.73 9.21 7.08
N GLU A 137 14.44 8.86 8.13
CA GLU A 137 14.35 9.55 9.42
C GLU A 137 15.54 10.50 9.54
N LYS A 138 15.27 11.73 9.98
CA LYS A 138 16.28 12.76 10.19
C LYS A 138 16.21 13.22 11.63
N ASN A 139 17.33 13.08 12.33
CA ASN A 139 17.60 13.68 13.63
C ASN A 139 18.60 14.82 13.44
N THR A 140 18.83 15.64 14.46
CA THR A 140 19.65 16.86 14.37
C THR A 140 21.03 16.64 13.73
N TYR A 141 21.67 15.51 14.00
CA TYR A 141 23.01 15.17 13.51
C TYR A 141 23.10 13.77 12.91
N GLN A 142 21.98 13.17 12.54
CA GLN A 142 21.96 11.80 12.02
C GLN A 142 20.82 11.62 11.03
N LYS A 143 21.06 10.76 10.05
CA LYS A 143 20.09 10.37 9.05
C LYS A 143 20.07 8.87 8.90
N SER A 144 18.87 8.30 8.86
CA SER A 144 18.67 6.85 8.81
C SER A 144 17.72 6.48 7.67
N LEU A 145 18.02 5.38 6.98
CA LEU A 145 17.09 4.74 6.06
C LEU A 145 16.38 3.61 6.79
N LEU A 146 15.06 3.72 6.90
CA LEU A 146 14.18 2.79 7.56
C LEU A 146 13.45 1.92 6.53
N PHE A 147 13.19 0.65 6.88
CA PHE A 147 12.47 -0.32 6.06
C PHE A 147 11.38 -1.03 6.87
N ASN A 148 10.15 -1.00 6.35
CA ASN A 148 9.02 -1.74 6.91
C ASN A 148 8.63 -2.89 5.96
N PRO A 149 8.89 -4.16 6.33
CA PRO A 149 8.63 -5.32 5.47
C PRO A 149 7.13 -5.56 5.23
N ILE A 150 6.26 -5.26 6.20
CA ILE A 150 4.80 -5.37 6.04
C ILE A 150 4.30 -4.43 4.94
N LYS A 151 4.81 -3.20 4.87
CA LYS A 151 4.42 -2.25 3.81
C LYS A 151 5.04 -2.60 2.44
N CYS A 152 6.06 -3.44 2.37
CA CYS A 152 6.79 -3.72 1.13
C CYS A 152 6.03 -4.67 0.20
N ILE A 153 5.49 -4.18 -0.91
CA ILE A 153 4.75 -5.01 -1.89
C ILE A 153 5.65 -5.75 -2.89
N ASN A 154 6.96 -5.82 -2.64
CA ASN A 154 7.95 -6.44 -3.54
C ASN A 154 7.85 -5.93 -5.01
N CYS A 155 7.74 -4.62 -5.21
CA CYS A 155 7.65 -4.03 -6.55
C CYS A 155 9.01 -3.89 -7.28
N GLY A 156 10.14 -4.05 -6.58
CA GLY A 156 11.49 -3.99 -7.15
C GLY A 156 11.99 -2.60 -7.61
N ILE A 157 11.18 -1.54 -7.54
CA ILE A 157 11.57 -0.21 -8.05
C ILE A 157 12.79 0.35 -7.29
N CYS A 158 12.86 0.14 -5.98
CA CYS A 158 13.95 0.66 -5.14
C CYS A 158 15.31 0.05 -5.48
N THR A 159 15.38 -1.27 -5.67
CA THR A 159 16.61 -2.00 -6.02
C THR A 159 16.99 -1.78 -7.48
N THR A 160 16.01 -1.58 -8.38
CA THR A 160 16.28 -1.24 -9.79
C THR A 160 16.90 0.14 -9.95
N ARG A 161 16.51 1.11 -9.11
CA ARG A 161 16.96 2.51 -9.22
C ARG A 161 18.15 2.84 -8.31
N CYS A 162 18.52 1.96 -7.39
CA CYS A 162 19.61 2.19 -6.44
C CYS A 162 20.54 0.97 -6.41
N GLN A 163 21.75 1.13 -6.92
CA GLN A 163 22.79 0.09 -6.89
C GLN A 163 23.21 -0.31 -5.46
N HIS A 164 22.97 0.56 -4.47
CA HIS A 164 23.34 0.33 -3.07
C HIS A 164 22.28 -0.43 -2.28
N LEU A 165 21.12 -0.75 -2.89
CA LEU A 165 20.07 -1.54 -2.25
C LEU A 165 19.99 -2.92 -2.89
N LYS A 166 19.97 -3.95 -2.05
CA LYS A 166 19.82 -5.34 -2.48
C LYS A 166 18.60 -5.96 -1.85
N GLN A 167 17.84 -6.67 -2.68
CA GLN A 167 16.80 -7.57 -2.20
C GLN A 167 17.44 -8.88 -1.79
N GLN A 168 17.10 -9.37 -0.60
CA GLN A 168 17.54 -10.67 -0.12
C GLN A 168 16.36 -11.65 -0.12
N THR A 169 16.67 -12.89 -0.48
CA THR A 169 15.75 -14.03 -0.38
C THR A 169 15.90 -14.69 0.99
N HIS A 170 14.81 -15.28 1.47
CA HIS A 170 14.58 -15.78 2.84
C HIS A 170 15.69 -16.67 3.41
N THR A 171 16.31 -16.26 4.52
CA THR A 171 17.34 -17.07 5.21
C THR A 171 17.04 -17.37 6.68
N LYS A 172 15.78 -17.16 7.12
CA LYS A 172 15.21 -17.23 8.50
C LYS A 172 14.91 -15.83 9.04
N ILE A 173 13.61 -15.55 9.21
CA ILE A 173 13.07 -14.28 9.73
C ILE A 173 12.13 -14.65 10.87
N SER A 174 12.17 -13.91 11.99
CA SER A 174 11.20 -14.10 13.08
C SER A 174 9.92 -13.30 12.83
N TYR A 175 8.79 -13.69 13.45
CA TYR A 175 7.55 -12.88 13.35
C TYR A 175 7.76 -11.45 13.88
N SER A 176 8.54 -11.29 14.96
CA SER A 176 8.93 -9.97 15.47
C SER A 176 9.70 -9.13 14.46
N ASP A 177 10.52 -9.75 13.61
CA ASP A 177 11.21 -9.05 12.52
C ASP A 177 10.25 -8.55 11.46
N LEU A 178 9.10 -9.18 11.24
CA LEU A 178 8.13 -8.67 10.27
C LEU A 178 7.37 -7.44 10.79
N GLU A 179 7.11 -7.38 12.09
CA GLU A 179 6.35 -6.29 12.70
C GLU A 179 7.17 -5.01 12.91
N GLN A 180 8.48 -5.15 13.11
CA GLN A 180 9.35 -4.02 13.38
C GLN A 180 9.79 -3.27 12.12
N ILE A 181 10.02 -1.97 12.30
CA ILE A 181 10.70 -1.13 11.31
C ILE A 181 12.20 -1.33 11.51
N HIS A 182 12.90 -1.67 10.43
CA HIS A 182 14.33 -1.94 10.43
C HIS A 182 15.12 -0.72 10.00
N THR A 183 16.17 -0.38 10.72
CA THR A 183 17.15 0.60 10.27
C THR A 183 18.16 -0.11 9.36
N LEU A 184 18.16 0.24 8.08
CA LEU A 184 19.07 -0.36 7.09
C LEU A 184 20.48 0.22 7.16
N ILE A 185 20.58 1.54 7.33
CA ILE A 185 21.84 2.26 7.49
C ILE A 185 21.59 3.61 8.15
N THR A 186 22.53 4.03 8.98
CA THR A 186 22.56 5.36 9.62
C THR A 186 23.88 6.04 9.31
N LYS A 187 23.84 7.32 8.95
CA LYS A 187 25.02 8.18 8.82
C LYS A 187 24.90 9.38 9.75
N LYS A 188 26.02 9.76 10.35
CA LYS A 188 26.15 11.02 11.09
C LYS A 188 26.20 12.18 10.11
N GLN A 189 25.75 13.33 10.58
CA GLN A 189 25.70 14.56 9.82
C GLN A 189 26.36 15.70 10.60
N ASP A 190 27.09 16.52 9.87
CA ASP A 190 27.75 17.74 10.31
C ASP A 190 27.45 18.88 9.33
N THR A 191 27.92 20.08 9.63
CA THR A 191 27.65 21.26 8.80
C THR A 191 28.61 21.33 7.61
N CYS A 192 28.07 21.71 6.45
CA CYS A 192 28.83 21.94 5.25
C CYS A 192 29.68 23.21 5.39
N PRO A 193 31.01 23.16 5.18
CA PRO A 193 31.88 24.33 5.34
C PRO A 193 31.62 25.43 4.31
N SER A 194 30.91 25.15 3.21
CA SER A 194 30.63 26.13 2.13
C SER A 194 29.30 26.84 2.27
N CYS A 195 28.26 26.18 2.78
CA CYS A 195 26.91 26.77 2.86
C CYS A 195 26.25 26.69 4.24
N GLY A 196 26.82 25.94 5.19
CA GLY A 196 26.25 25.74 6.52
C GLY A 196 25.16 24.66 6.62
N GLU A 197 24.64 24.14 5.50
CA GLU A 197 23.64 23.06 5.49
C GLU A 197 24.21 21.72 5.96
N LEU A 198 23.35 20.81 6.43
CA LEU A 198 23.78 19.48 6.87
C LEU A 198 24.27 18.62 5.70
N LYS A 199 25.45 18.03 5.84
CA LYS A 199 26.01 16.98 4.96
C LYS A 199 26.21 15.70 5.76
N ASN A 200 26.49 14.58 5.10
CA ASN A 200 26.98 13.42 5.85
C ASN A 200 28.44 13.66 6.27
N GLU A 201 28.82 13.18 7.45
CA GLU A 201 30.16 13.39 8.04
C GLU A 201 31.29 12.85 7.13
N ASP A 202 31.02 11.79 6.36
CA ASP A 202 31.94 11.17 5.41
C ASP A 202 32.14 11.99 4.11
N GLN A 203 31.40 13.07 3.90
CA GLN A 203 31.52 13.92 2.71
C GLN A 203 32.28 15.21 3.04
N GLU A 204 33.11 15.71 2.11
CA GLU A 204 33.78 17.00 2.29
C GLU A 204 32.80 18.18 2.25
N CYS A 205 31.72 18.05 1.46
CA CYS A 205 30.75 19.10 1.17
C CYS A 205 29.35 18.50 0.97
N CYS A 206 28.29 19.32 1.09
CA CYS A 206 26.95 18.85 0.75
C CYS A 206 26.80 18.64 -0.77
N GLU A 207 25.84 17.80 -1.16
CA GLU A 207 25.58 17.43 -2.56
C GLU A 207 25.38 18.66 -3.47
N ASP A 208 24.62 19.64 -3.00
CA ASP A 208 24.32 20.85 -3.78
C ASP A 208 25.58 21.70 -4.02
N CYS A 209 26.40 21.91 -3.00
CA CYS A 209 27.67 22.62 -3.16
C CYS A 209 28.66 21.84 -4.04
N HIS A 210 28.67 20.52 -3.95
CA HIS A 210 29.47 19.67 -4.83
C HIS A 210 29.05 19.81 -6.31
N LEU A 211 27.73 19.83 -6.59
CA LEU A 211 27.20 20.05 -7.94
C LEU A 211 27.53 21.44 -8.49
N VAL A 212 27.47 22.47 -7.65
CA VAL A 212 27.84 23.85 -8.05
C VAL A 212 29.32 23.93 -8.39
N ARG A 213 30.21 23.34 -7.59
CA ARG A 213 31.65 23.31 -7.87
C ARG A 213 31.96 22.61 -9.19
N LYS A 214 31.40 21.42 -9.38
CA LYS A 214 31.57 20.63 -10.61
C LYS A 214 31.08 21.38 -11.87
N SER A 215 29.95 22.09 -11.75
CA SER A 215 29.41 22.89 -12.86
C SER A 215 30.33 24.06 -13.23
N ARG A 216 30.94 24.72 -12.23
CA ARG A 216 31.91 25.81 -12.47
C ARG A 216 33.20 25.29 -13.12
N GLU A 217 33.74 24.17 -12.65
CA GLU A 217 34.92 23.55 -13.25
C GLU A 217 34.69 23.16 -14.71
N GLY A 218 33.52 22.59 -15.02
CA GLY A 218 33.15 22.26 -16.40
C GLY A 218 33.09 23.49 -17.30
N LEU A 219 32.55 24.62 -16.84
CA LEU A 219 32.53 25.87 -17.59
C LEU A 219 33.93 26.44 -17.85
N LEU A 220 34.82 26.35 -16.85
CA LEU A 220 36.20 26.80 -16.99
C LEU A 220 36.99 25.93 -17.98
N GLN A 221 36.72 24.62 -18.02
CA GLN A 221 37.35 23.70 -18.97
C GLN A 221 36.88 23.89 -20.41
N THR A 222 35.67 24.41 -20.64
CA THR A 222 35.17 24.73 -21.99
C THR A 222 35.67 26.05 -22.56
N LEU A 223 36.37 26.86 -21.75
CA LEU A 223 36.91 28.17 -22.14
C LEU A 223 38.39 28.11 -22.56
N PHE A 224 39.00 26.92 -22.52
CA PHE A 224 40.35 26.61 -22.99
C PHE A 224 40.31 25.37 -23.90
#